data_AF-A0A9Q4PUG1-F1
#
_entry.id   AF-A0A9Q4PUG1-F1
#
_cell.length_a   1.000
_cell.length_b   1.000
_cell.length_c   1.000
_cell.angle_alpha   90.00
_cell.angle_beta   90.00
_cell.angle_gamma   90.00
#
_symmetry.space_group_name_H-M   'P 1'
#
loop_
_entity.id
_entity.type
_entity.pdbx_description
1 polymer ?
#
loop_
_entity_poly.entity_id
_entity_poly.type
_entity_poly.pdbx_seq_one_letter_code
_entity_poly.pdbx_strand_id
1 'polypeptide(L)'
;MKIKFPHIPYVSRKIGIDMYNSGFIKFNQGIEGVVKIAEEVITNDALKEKALDEKTENILEENSEDMHIMQVDRRSMFWMVKKRLADESDFVLKHDDRYNKLSHEILELSWKKNYIDYSVSENRARNIIYSSIEEYLKNFEKIEDIVVEKLENSSKKLIPGTPEYDLTFEKYYQDELKKRGMF
;
A
#
# COMPACT_ATOMS: atom_id res chain seq x y z
N MET A 1 -2.29 -5.32 2.33
CA MET A 1 -1.57 -4.04 2.49
C MET A 1 -2.65 -2.98 2.44
N LYS A 2 -2.60 -1.89 3.21
CA LYS A 2 -3.56 -0.80 2.93
C LYS A 2 -3.37 -0.21 1.52
N ILE A 3 -2.16 -0.29 0.96
CA ILE A 3 -1.86 0.14 -0.42
C ILE A 3 -2.29 -0.95 -1.40
N LYS A 4 -3.27 -0.67 -2.25
CA LYS A 4 -3.66 -1.56 -3.36
C LYS A 4 -2.70 -1.39 -4.54
N PHE A 5 -2.54 -2.45 -5.35
CA PHE A 5 -1.68 -2.43 -6.56
C PHE A 5 -1.85 -1.19 -7.45
N PRO A 6 -3.08 -0.72 -7.76
CA PRO A 6 -3.27 0.47 -8.59
C PRO A 6 -2.69 1.75 -7.99
N HIS A 7 -2.49 1.82 -6.66
CA HIS A 7 -1.99 3.02 -5.99
C HIS A 7 -0.47 3.07 -5.89
N ILE A 8 0.23 1.97 -6.16
CA ILE A 8 1.68 1.87 -6.03
C ILE A 8 2.43 2.94 -6.86
N PRO A 9 2.08 3.19 -8.14
CA PRO A 9 2.75 4.24 -8.93
C PRO A 9 2.62 5.64 -8.31
N TYR A 10 1.45 5.93 -7.76
CA TYR A 10 1.14 7.25 -7.20
C TYR A 10 1.82 7.48 -5.85
N VAL A 11 1.82 6.47 -4.98
CA VAL A 11 2.58 6.50 -3.71
C VAL A 11 4.07 6.72 -4.02
N SER A 12 4.60 5.96 -4.98
CA SER A 12 6.01 6.02 -5.38
C SER A 12 6.39 7.38 -5.93
N ARG A 13 5.52 7.97 -6.76
CA ARG A 13 5.71 9.34 -7.28
C ARG A 13 5.67 10.37 -6.17
N LYS A 14 4.75 10.26 -5.22
CA LYS A 14 4.66 11.15 -4.06
C LYS A 14 5.93 11.10 -3.22
N ILE A 15 6.44 9.90 -2.93
CA ILE A 15 7.72 9.71 -2.22
C ILE A 15 8.84 10.48 -2.92
N GLY A 16 8.97 10.33 -4.24
CA GLY A 16 10.00 11.04 -5.01
C GLY A 16 9.86 12.57 -4.92
N ILE A 17 8.64 13.11 -5.01
CA ILE A 17 8.35 14.54 -4.90
C ILE A 17 8.65 15.06 -3.49
N ASP A 18 8.22 14.36 -2.45
CA ASP A 18 8.42 14.79 -1.06
C ASP A 18 9.91 14.72 -0.68
N MET A 19 10.62 13.69 -1.15
CA MET A 19 12.07 13.61 -1.01
C MET A 19 12.77 14.80 -1.66
N TYR A 20 12.35 15.21 -2.87
CA TYR A 20 12.89 16.38 -3.56
C TYR A 20 12.57 17.69 -2.84
N ASN A 21 11.31 17.89 -2.45
CA ASN A 21 10.84 19.09 -1.76
C ASN A 21 11.40 19.22 -0.34
N SER A 22 11.89 18.14 0.26
CA SER A 22 12.48 18.16 1.60
C SER A 22 13.71 19.07 1.71
N GLY A 23 14.42 19.32 0.60
CA GLY A 23 15.66 20.11 0.57
C GLY A 23 16.85 19.44 1.28
N PHE A 24 16.66 18.27 1.89
CA PHE A 24 17.70 17.52 2.60
C PHE A 24 18.34 16.42 1.74
N ILE A 25 17.72 16.09 0.61
CA ILE A 25 18.12 15.03 -0.30
C ILE A 25 18.46 15.66 -1.65
N LYS A 26 19.70 15.47 -2.11
CA LYS A 26 20.17 15.87 -3.42
C LYS A 26 19.92 14.73 -4.40
N PHE A 27 19.35 15.07 -5.56
CA PHE A 27 19.09 14.13 -6.63
C PHE A 27 20.15 14.27 -7.71
N ASN A 28 20.73 13.15 -8.15
CA ASN A 28 21.84 13.15 -9.09
C ASN A 28 21.39 13.07 -10.56
N GLN A 29 20.28 12.39 -10.84
CA GLN A 29 19.78 12.13 -12.21
C GLN A 29 18.27 12.37 -12.37
N GLY A 30 17.64 13.07 -11.42
CA GLY A 30 16.20 13.34 -11.40
C GLY A 30 15.38 12.36 -10.55
N ILE A 31 14.08 12.66 -10.40
CA ILE A 31 13.19 11.97 -9.45
C ILE A 31 12.80 10.55 -9.94
N GLU A 32 12.80 10.32 -11.26
CA GLU A 32 12.32 9.07 -11.87
C GLU A 32 13.04 7.80 -11.38
N GLY A 33 14.35 7.88 -11.10
CA GLY A 33 15.12 6.74 -10.60
C GLY A 33 14.62 6.27 -9.23
N VAL A 34 14.33 7.21 -8.34
CA VAL A 34 13.79 6.93 -7.00
C VAL A 34 12.36 6.42 -7.08
N VAL A 35 11.54 6.99 -7.98
CA VAL A 35 10.15 6.55 -8.17
C VAL A 35 10.11 5.09 -8.62
N LYS A 36 10.95 4.71 -9.59
CA LYS A 36 11.04 3.31 -10.04
C LYS A 36 11.46 2.36 -8.93
N ILE A 37 12.45 2.74 -8.11
CA ILE A 37 12.85 1.93 -6.95
C ILE A 37 11.70 1.79 -5.97
N ALA A 38 11.03 2.90 -5.63
CA ALA A 38 9.88 2.86 -4.74
C ALA A 38 8.78 1.95 -5.28
N GLU A 39 8.49 2.02 -6.58
CA GLU A 39 7.54 1.14 -7.25
C GLU A 39 7.93 -0.33 -7.14
N GLU A 40 9.18 -0.67 -7.46
CA GLU A 40 9.71 -2.03 -7.38
C GLU A 40 9.61 -2.59 -5.96
N VAL A 41 10.06 -1.82 -4.95
CA VAL A 41 10.07 -2.24 -3.54
C VAL A 41 8.65 -2.45 -3.01
N ILE A 42 7.76 -1.50 -3.25
CA ILE A 42 6.36 -1.56 -2.79
C ILE A 42 5.62 -2.70 -3.52
N THR A 43 5.86 -2.90 -4.82
CA THR A 43 5.27 -4.00 -5.59
C THR A 43 5.73 -5.36 -5.07
N ASN A 44 7.02 -5.52 -4.81
CA ASN A 44 7.57 -6.77 -4.27
C ASN A 44 6.97 -7.11 -2.91
N ASP A 45 6.80 -6.13 -2.02
CA ASP A 45 6.16 -6.33 -0.72
C ASP A 45 4.67 -6.67 -0.84
N ALA A 46 3.94 -6.01 -1.75
CA ALA A 46 2.55 -6.33 -2.06
C ALA A 46 2.38 -7.75 -2.63
N LEU A 47 3.30 -8.20 -3.49
CA LEU A 47 3.30 -9.56 -4.03
C LEU A 47 3.58 -10.61 -2.95
N LYS A 48 4.52 -10.34 -2.03
CA LYS A 48 4.79 -11.24 -0.89
C LYS A 48 3.55 -11.43 -0.02
N GLU A 49 2.82 -10.35 0.25
CA GLU A 49 1.57 -10.45 1.01
C GLU A 49 0.49 -11.22 0.25
N LYS A 50 0.32 -10.96 -1.04
CA LYS A 50 -0.64 -11.69 -1.85
C LYS A 50 -0.33 -13.19 -1.85
N ALA A 51 0.94 -13.57 -1.99
CA ALA A 51 1.37 -14.95 -1.92
C ALA A 51 1.12 -15.57 -0.52
N LEU A 52 1.28 -14.79 0.55
CA LEU A 52 0.95 -15.23 1.92
C LEU A 52 -0.55 -15.49 2.06
N ASP A 53 -1.39 -14.61 1.52
CA ASP A 53 -2.85 -14.74 1.56
C ASP A 53 -3.32 -15.95 0.73
N GLU A 54 -2.78 -16.14 -0.48
CA GLU A 54 -3.07 -17.31 -1.32
C GLU A 54 -2.67 -18.62 -0.63
N LYS A 55 -1.49 -18.67 0.00
CA LYS A 55 -1.07 -19.85 0.78
C LYS A 55 -1.99 -20.10 1.99
N THR A 56 -2.41 -19.04 2.67
CA THR A 56 -3.34 -19.14 3.79
C THR A 56 -4.66 -19.74 3.33
N GLU A 57 -5.20 -19.25 2.20
CA GLU A 57 -6.47 -19.71 1.65
C GLU A 57 -6.40 -21.17 1.20
N ASN A 58 -5.33 -21.57 0.51
CA ASN A 58 -5.12 -22.96 0.10
C ASN A 58 -5.12 -23.92 1.31
N ILE A 59 -4.46 -23.54 2.41
CA ILE A 59 -4.46 -24.36 3.64
C ILE A 59 -5.87 -24.46 4.24
N LEU A 60 -6.66 -23.39 4.20
CA LEU A 60 -8.04 -23.43 4.70
C LEU A 60 -8.96 -24.25 3.80
N GLU A 61 -8.76 -24.21 2.49
CA GLU A 61 -9.51 -25.02 1.54
C GLU A 61 -9.22 -26.51 1.72
N GLU A 62 -7.95 -26.89 1.85
CA GLU A 62 -7.53 -28.27 2.12
C GLU A 62 -8.11 -28.83 3.43
N ASN A 63 -8.28 -27.98 4.45
CA ASN A 63 -8.79 -28.36 5.77
C ASN A 63 -10.27 -27.97 5.99
N SER A 64 -11.00 -27.65 4.92
CA SER A 64 -12.36 -27.10 5.01
C SER A 64 -13.36 -28.08 5.62
N GLU A 65 -13.26 -29.37 5.29
CA GLU A 65 -14.16 -30.42 5.79
C GLU A 65 -13.94 -30.66 7.29
N ASP A 66 -12.69 -30.73 7.74
CA ASP A 66 -12.34 -30.84 9.16
C ASP A 66 -12.79 -29.60 9.95
N MET A 67 -12.64 -28.40 9.38
CA MET A 67 -13.14 -27.17 10.00
C MET A 67 -14.66 -27.17 10.16
N HIS A 68 -15.39 -27.71 9.18
CA HIS A 68 -16.84 -27.89 9.26
C HIS A 68 -17.22 -28.89 10.35
N ILE A 69 -16.53 -30.02 10.44
CA ILE A 69 -16.77 -31.05 11.47
C ILE A 69 -16.51 -30.50 12.88
N MET A 70 -15.40 -29.77 13.05
CA MET A 70 -14.99 -29.21 14.34
C MET A 70 -15.70 -27.88 14.68
N GLN A 71 -16.59 -27.38 13.82
CA GLN A 71 -17.31 -26.10 13.98
C GLN A 71 -16.37 -24.90 14.23
N VAL A 72 -15.21 -24.90 13.57
CA VAL A 72 -14.21 -23.86 13.75
C VAL A 72 -14.55 -22.66 12.88
N ASP A 73 -14.52 -21.46 13.46
CA ASP A 73 -14.73 -20.22 12.73
C ASP A 73 -13.60 -19.98 11.71
N ARG A 74 -13.98 -19.91 10.42
CA ARG A 74 -13.05 -19.72 9.30
C ARG A 74 -12.21 -18.47 9.43
N ARG A 75 -12.81 -17.38 9.90
CA ARG A 75 -12.12 -16.09 10.02
C ARG A 75 -11.02 -16.15 11.08
N SER A 76 -11.30 -16.80 12.20
CA SER A 76 -10.33 -17.01 13.28
C SER A 76 -9.17 -17.91 12.82
N MET A 77 -9.47 -19.00 12.10
CA MET A 77 -8.44 -19.88 11.52
C MET A 77 -7.59 -19.17 10.49
N PHE A 78 -8.18 -18.36 9.61
CA PHE A 78 -7.44 -17.56 8.65
C PHE A 78 -6.36 -16.71 9.32
N TRP A 79 -6.72 -15.99 10.39
CA TRP A 79 -5.75 -15.17 11.13
C TRP A 79 -4.65 -16.01 11.80
N MET A 80 -4.99 -17.18 12.33
CA MET A 80 -4.02 -18.08 12.96
C MET A 80 -3.03 -18.63 11.95
N VAL A 81 -3.52 -19.15 10.82
CA VAL A 81 -2.68 -19.69 9.74
C VAL A 81 -1.82 -18.58 9.12
N LYS A 82 -2.42 -17.43 8.82
CA LYS A 82 -1.69 -16.27 8.28
C LYS A 82 -0.58 -15.80 9.22
N LYS A 83 -0.84 -15.75 10.53
CA LYS A 83 0.16 -15.38 11.54
C LYS A 83 1.32 -16.38 11.56
N ARG A 84 1.02 -17.67 11.59
CA ARG A 84 2.03 -18.72 11.54
C ARG A 84 2.90 -18.63 10.28
N LEU A 85 2.28 -18.49 9.11
CA LEU A 85 2.99 -18.37 7.84
C LEU A 85 3.83 -17.08 7.76
N ALA A 86 3.36 -15.99 8.37
CA ALA A 86 4.11 -14.74 8.44
C ALA A 86 5.39 -14.90 9.27
N ASP A 87 5.29 -15.57 10.43
CA ASP A 87 6.44 -15.86 11.30
C ASP A 87 7.46 -16.77 10.58
N GLU A 88 7.00 -17.76 9.81
CA GLU A 88 7.86 -18.67 9.02
C GLU A 88 8.57 -17.96 7.85
N SER A 89 7.98 -16.91 7.29
CA SER A 89 8.49 -16.18 6.12
C SER A 89 9.18 -14.86 6.44
N ASP A 90 9.37 -14.55 7.73
CA ASP A 90 9.86 -13.25 8.23
C ASP A 90 9.08 -12.06 7.61
N PHE A 91 7.78 -12.26 7.42
CA PHE A 91 6.88 -11.28 6.85
C PHE A 91 6.23 -10.45 7.96
N VAL A 92 6.39 -9.13 7.88
CA VAL A 92 5.85 -8.21 8.87
C VAL A 92 4.36 -8.00 8.61
N LEU A 93 3.49 -8.40 9.54
CA LEU A 93 2.04 -8.23 9.38
C LEU A 93 1.55 -6.81 9.65
N LYS A 94 2.15 -6.13 10.63
CA LYS A 94 1.74 -4.78 11.04
C LYS A 94 2.09 -3.75 9.95
N HIS A 95 1.10 -2.94 9.58
CA HIS A 95 1.26 -1.97 8.49
C HIS A 95 2.31 -0.89 8.80
N ASP A 96 2.35 -0.35 10.02
CA ASP A 96 3.32 0.68 10.41
C ASP A 96 4.76 0.17 10.34
N ASP A 97 4.99 -1.06 10.83
CA ASP A 97 6.30 -1.71 10.78
C ASP A 97 6.72 -2.01 9.32
N ARG A 98 5.76 -2.33 8.44
CA ARG A 98 6.03 -2.48 7.00
C ARG A 98 6.43 -1.17 6.36
N TYR A 99 5.73 -0.06 6.64
CA TYR A 99 6.09 1.25 6.06
C TYR A 99 7.48 1.68 6.49
N ASN A 100 7.90 1.37 7.72
CA ASN A 100 9.27 1.55 8.16
C ASN A 100 10.27 0.70 7.37
N LYS A 101 10.00 -0.60 7.20
CA LYS A 101 10.84 -1.51 6.40
C LYS A 101 10.99 -1.02 4.95
N LEU A 102 9.86 -0.67 4.31
CA LEU A 102 9.83 -0.11 2.96
C LEU A 102 10.62 1.20 2.87
N SER A 103 10.47 2.09 3.84
CA SER A 103 11.18 3.38 3.87
C SER A 103 12.69 3.19 3.96
N HIS A 104 13.15 2.21 4.74
CA HIS A 104 14.56 1.84 4.81
C HIS A 104 15.06 1.27 3.48
N GLU A 105 14.35 0.30 2.91
CA GLU A 105 14.73 -0.37 1.66
C GLU A 105 14.77 0.61 0.47
N ILE A 106 13.78 1.50 0.36
CA ILE A 106 13.71 2.54 -0.68
C ILE A 106 14.91 3.48 -0.55
N LEU A 107 15.22 3.97 0.66
CA LEU A 107 16.34 4.88 0.88
C LEU A 107 17.67 4.21 0.54
N GLU A 108 17.88 3.00 1.04
CA GLU A 108 19.13 2.25 0.86
C GLU A 108 19.38 1.93 -0.62
N LEU A 109 18.35 1.43 -1.34
CA LEU A 109 18.47 1.13 -2.76
C LEU A 109 18.66 2.39 -3.60
N SER A 110 17.98 3.50 -3.25
CA SER A 110 18.13 4.78 -3.95
C SER A 110 19.55 5.33 -3.81
N TRP A 111 20.14 5.19 -2.63
CA TRP A 111 21.52 5.58 -2.37
C TRP A 111 22.52 4.65 -3.08
N LYS A 112 22.34 3.32 -2.97
CA LYS A 112 23.20 2.32 -3.63
C LYS A 112 23.25 2.46 -5.16
N LYS A 113 22.11 2.78 -5.79
CA LYS A 113 22.03 3.05 -7.24
C LYS A 113 22.47 4.47 -7.62
N ASN A 114 22.97 5.26 -6.66
CA ASN A 114 23.53 6.59 -6.84
C ASN A 114 22.52 7.63 -7.39
N TYR A 115 21.22 7.43 -7.12
CA TYR A 115 20.18 8.38 -7.51
C TYR A 115 20.06 9.56 -6.56
N ILE A 116 20.41 9.34 -5.29
CA ILE A 116 20.32 10.34 -4.24
C ILE A 116 21.59 10.38 -3.40
N ASP A 117 21.88 11.58 -2.90
CA ASP A 117 22.81 11.82 -1.80
C ASP A 117 22.07 12.61 -0.73
N TYR A 118 22.32 12.33 0.55
CA TYR A 118 21.67 13.05 1.65
C TYR A 118 22.70 13.50 2.67
N SER A 119 22.50 14.71 3.21
CA SER A 119 23.41 15.32 4.21
C SER A 119 22.89 15.24 5.64
N VAL A 120 21.76 14.55 5.84
CA VAL A 120 21.09 14.38 7.14
C VAL A 120 21.30 12.98 7.69
N SER A 121 20.87 12.74 8.93
CA SER A 121 20.86 11.38 9.48
C SER A 121 19.92 10.47 8.68
N GLU A 122 20.27 9.19 8.56
CA GLU A 122 19.47 8.20 7.85
C GLU A 122 18.03 8.16 8.38
N ASN A 123 17.85 8.23 9.71
CA ASN A 123 16.53 8.32 10.34
C ASN A 123 15.68 9.47 9.79
N ARG A 124 16.28 10.65 9.58
CA ARG A 124 15.55 11.81 9.08
C ARG A 124 15.14 11.62 7.63
N ALA A 125 16.01 11.02 6.81
CA ALA A 125 15.71 10.71 5.42
C ALA A 125 14.61 9.63 5.30
N ARG A 126 14.68 8.57 6.13
CA ARG A 126 13.63 7.53 6.21
C ARG A 126 12.28 8.09 6.64
N ASN A 127 12.27 9.00 7.63
CA ASN A 127 11.02 9.61 8.09
C ASN A 127 10.31 10.41 6.99
N ILE A 128 11.04 11.02 6.05
CA ILE A 128 10.41 11.71 4.90
C ILE A 128 9.63 10.71 4.05
N ILE A 129 10.22 9.55 3.76
CA ILE A 129 9.58 8.50 2.98
C ILE A 129 8.39 7.91 3.74
N TYR A 130 8.56 7.62 5.03
CA TYR A 130 7.50 7.10 5.89
C TYR A 130 6.30 8.05 5.94
N SER A 131 6.54 9.33 6.23
CA SER A 131 5.50 10.35 6.27
C SER A 131 4.81 10.50 4.91
N SER A 132 5.56 10.41 3.81
CA SER A 132 4.97 10.47 2.47
C SER A 132 3.96 9.34 2.24
N ILE A 133 4.32 8.11 2.62
CA ILE A 133 3.45 6.92 2.55
C ILE A 133 2.21 7.11 3.44
N GLU A 134 2.42 7.48 4.70
CA GLU A 134 1.34 7.63 5.68
C GLU A 134 0.34 8.72 5.26
N GLU A 135 0.83 9.87 4.84
CA GLU A 135 -0.02 10.96 4.37
C GLU A 135 -0.73 10.62 3.06
N TYR A 136 -0.10 9.88 2.15
CA TYR A 136 -0.78 9.41 0.94
C TYR A 136 -1.99 8.56 1.32
N LEU A 137 -1.80 7.61 2.24
CA LEU A 137 -2.86 6.73 2.72
C LEU A 137 -3.97 7.49 3.46
N LYS A 138 -3.63 8.45 4.31
CA LYS A 138 -4.64 9.31 4.97
C LYS A 138 -5.42 10.14 3.98
N ASN A 139 -4.78 10.66 2.93
CA ASN A 139 -5.46 11.42 1.89
C ASN A 139 -6.35 10.52 1.02
N PHE A 140 -5.89 9.29 0.77
CA PHE A 140 -6.65 8.26 0.08
C PHE A 140 -7.94 7.92 0.83
N GLU A 141 -7.86 7.60 2.12
CA GLU A 141 -9.03 7.31 2.97
C GLU A 141 -10.05 8.47 2.92
N LYS A 142 -9.58 9.73 3.01
CA LYS A 142 -10.45 10.91 2.87
C LYS A 142 -11.11 11.05 1.49
N ILE A 143 -10.43 10.64 0.42
CA ILE A 143 -11.00 10.67 -0.93
C ILE A 143 -12.06 9.58 -1.06
N GLU A 144 -11.81 8.37 -0.53
CA GLU A 144 -12.80 7.31 -0.48
C GLU A 144 -14.06 7.78 0.27
N ASP A 145 -13.91 8.39 1.45
CA ASP A 145 -15.04 8.95 2.22
C ASP A 145 -15.86 9.96 1.40
N ILE A 146 -15.19 10.89 0.71
CA ILE A 146 -15.86 11.90 -0.15
C ILE A 146 -16.59 11.23 -1.32
N VAL A 147 -16.02 10.19 -1.91
CA VAL A 147 -16.65 9.44 -3.01
C VAL A 147 -17.86 8.66 -2.50
N VAL A 148 -17.77 8.04 -1.32
CA VAL A 148 -18.90 7.37 -0.67
C VAL A 148 -20.02 8.37 -0.38
N GLU A 149 -19.71 9.51 0.24
CA GLU A 149 -20.70 10.56 0.50
C GLU A 149 -21.36 11.06 -0.81
N LYS A 150 -20.60 11.19 -1.90
CA LYS A 150 -21.16 11.57 -3.20
C LYS A 150 -22.06 10.49 -3.78
N LEU A 151 -21.73 9.20 -3.62
CA LEU A 151 -22.55 8.09 -4.08
C LEU A 151 -23.84 7.97 -3.26
N GLU A 152 -23.78 8.22 -1.95
CA GLU A 152 -24.96 8.23 -1.08
C GLU A 152 -25.90 9.42 -1.39
N ASN A 153 -25.33 10.57 -1.72
CA ASN A 153 -26.08 11.77 -2.12
C ASN A 153 -26.50 11.77 -3.61
N SER A 154 -26.01 10.81 -4.40
CA SER A 154 -26.39 10.66 -5.81
C SER A 154 -27.80 10.11 -5.93
N SER A 155 -28.54 10.57 -6.93
CA SER A 155 -29.96 10.24 -7.14
C SER A 155 -30.23 8.74 -7.38
N LYS A 156 -29.22 7.95 -7.73
CA LYS A 156 -29.27 6.49 -7.71
C LYS A 156 -28.60 5.98 -6.42
N LYS A 157 -29.40 5.44 -5.49
CA LYS A 157 -28.88 4.64 -4.36
C LYS A 157 -28.30 3.33 -4.90
N LEU A 158 -27.04 3.38 -5.33
CA LEU A 158 -26.31 2.21 -5.78
C LEU A 158 -25.96 1.36 -4.54
N ILE A 159 -26.18 0.04 -4.64
CA ILE A 159 -25.91 -0.89 -3.53
C ILE A 159 -24.41 -1.20 -3.53
N PRO A 160 -23.70 -0.98 -2.41
CA PRO A 160 -22.28 -1.36 -2.28
C PRO A 160 -22.04 -2.82 -2.66
N GLY A 161 -21.02 -3.08 -3.49
CA GLY A 161 -20.68 -4.44 -3.96
C GLY A 161 -21.44 -4.90 -5.21
N THR A 162 -22.21 -4.03 -5.85
CA THR A 162 -22.70 -4.28 -7.21
C THR A 162 -21.68 -3.80 -8.25
N PRO A 163 -21.57 -4.46 -9.42
CA PRO A 163 -20.65 -4.02 -10.47
C PRO A 163 -20.88 -2.57 -10.92
N GLU A 164 -22.13 -2.09 -10.87
CA GLU A 164 -22.50 -0.71 -11.21
C GLU A 164 -22.03 0.29 -10.14
N TYR A 165 -22.05 -0.09 -8.85
CA TYR A 165 -21.46 0.69 -7.76
C TYR A 165 -19.94 0.78 -7.91
N ASP A 166 -19.26 -0.35 -8.14
CA ASP A 166 -17.80 -0.41 -8.23
C ASP A 166 -17.26 0.43 -9.41
N LEU A 167 -17.90 0.33 -10.58
CA LEU A 167 -17.58 1.15 -11.76
C LEU A 167 -17.77 2.65 -11.50
N THR A 168 -18.84 3.02 -10.81
CA THR A 168 -19.17 4.42 -10.53
C THR A 168 -18.25 4.99 -9.45
N PHE A 169 -17.93 4.19 -8.44
CA PHE A 169 -16.94 4.50 -7.41
C PHE A 169 -15.58 4.75 -8.05
N GLU A 170 -15.09 3.83 -8.88
CA GLU A 170 -13.78 3.95 -9.53
C GLU A 170 -13.70 5.20 -10.41
N LYS A 171 -14.78 5.55 -11.12
CA LYS A 171 -14.85 6.77 -11.94
C LYS A 171 -14.81 8.05 -11.09
N TYR A 172 -15.61 8.15 -10.03
CA TYR A 172 -15.59 9.33 -9.16
C TYR A 172 -14.27 9.46 -8.39
N TYR A 173 -13.68 8.32 -8.04
CA TYR A 173 -12.39 8.24 -7.40
C TYR A 173 -11.27 8.77 -8.32
N GLN A 174 -11.27 8.36 -9.59
CA GLN A 174 -10.38 8.89 -10.63
C GLN A 174 -10.55 10.40 -10.86
N ASP A 175 -11.79 10.90 -10.85
CA ASP A 175 -12.07 12.32 -11.02
C ASP A 175 -11.61 13.17 -9.83
N GLU A 176 -11.76 12.68 -8.60
CA GLU A 176 -11.22 13.34 -7.39
C GLU A 176 -9.69 13.35 -7.38
N LEU A 177 -9.05 12.26 -7.82
CA LEU A 177 -7.60 12.22 -7.97
C LEU A 177 -7.08 13.25 -8.98
N LYS A 178 -7.74 13.36 -10.15
CA LYS A 178 -7.41 14.38 -11.16
C LYS A 178 -7.56 15.80 -10.63
N LYS A 179 -8.65 16.09 -9.92
CA LYS A 179 -8.90 17.42 -9.33
C LYS A 179 -7.83 17.84 -8.33
N ARG A 180 -7.23 16.88 -7.62
CA ARG A 180 -6.20 17.13 -6.61
C ARG A 180 -4.77 17.06 -7.17
N GLY A 181 -4.62 16.93 -8.49
CA GLY A 181 -3.30 16.83 -9.14
C GLY A 181 -2.53 15.56 -8.80
N MET A 182 -3.22 14.52 -8.32
CA MET A 182 -2.64 13.21 -8.01
C MET A 182 -2.67 12.25 -9.20
N PHE A 183 -3.05 12.73 -10.39
CA PHE A 183 -3.16 11.99 -11.64
C PHE A 183 -2.47 12.74 -12.79
#